data_AF-Q97N27-F1
#
_entry.id   AF-Q97N27-F1
#
_cell.length_a   1.000
_cell.length_b   1.000
_cell.length_c   1.000
_cell.angle_alpha   90.00
_cell.angle_beta   90.00
_cell.angle_gamma   90.00
#
_symmetry.space_group_name_H-M   'P 1'
#
loop_
_entity.id
_entity.type
_entity.pdbx_description
1 polymer ?
#
loop_
_entity_poly.entity_id
_entity_poly.type
_entity_poly.pdbx_seq_one_letter_code
_entity_poly.pdbx_strand_id
1 'polypeptide(L)'
;MIKKEILKFLLSSLISSIVACSIIVAPIFFTKDDKPGDYVPPSISYEKKVKAEVKQEMKYKFKDNIAVFSSIDCSKNTYYINKNNVQLVTNIDKGTADIYTLNKGEEVVATKEKNGYIYCETNHVDNNGIFINGWIKKNTDNLTGLKYINSDTLIDVNITSQSLNVYRNNVILNKEPIKCSTGIKGDEYKETPMGIFTIKKKVQNLSNKREGENAMYGMEFFGDYFINSVSFNEIKKGGKIVYDENIREKNNLGKCDTNGGIRLSIADSQYIYNLVTDKSIVSIHY
;
A
#
# COMPACT_ATOMS: atom_id res chain seq x y z
N MET A 1 31.64 -12.24 -4.11
CA MET A 1 30.20 -12.37 -4.38
C MET A 1 29.34 -11.41 -3.55
N ILE A 2 29.56 -11.31 -2.24
CA ILE A 2 28.79 -10.47 -1.30
C ILE A 2 28.80 -8.95 -1.63
N LYS A 3 29.93 -8.39 -2.08
CA LYS A 3 30.02 -6.95 -2.44
C LYS A 3 29.11 -6.53 -3.61
N LYS A 4 28.80 -7.44 -4.54
CA LYS A 4 28.00 -7.13 -5.74
C LYS A 4 26.50 -7.09 -5.42
N GLU A 5 26.07 -7.94 -4.49
CA GLU A 5 24.69 -7.98 -3.97
C GLU A 5 24.41 -6.80 -3.02
N ILE A 6 25.37 -6.43 -2.16
CA ILE A 6 25.26 -5.24 -1.31
C ILE A 6 25.21 -3.95 -2.15
N LEU A 7 25.99 -3.86 -3.23
CA LEU A 7 25.96 -2.70 -4.11
C LEU A 7 24.63 -2.61 -4.90
N LYS A 8 24.05 -3.73 -5.32
CA LYS A 8 22.71 -3.77 -5.93
C LYS A 8 21.62 -3.36 -4.95
N PHE A 9 21.71 -3.81 -3.69
CA PHE A 9 20.77 -3.46 -2.63
C PHE A 9 20.82 -1.97 -2.28
N LEU A 10 22.03 -1.40 -2.15
CA LEU A 10 22.21 0.04 -1.91
C LEU A 10 21.72 0.88 -3.10
N LEU A 11 21.97 0.44 -4.33
CA LEU A 11 21.48 1.11 -5.54
C LEU A 11 19.95 0.97 -5.72
N SER A 12 19.38 -0.14 -5.24
CA SER A 12 17.93 -0.37 -5.18
C SER A 12 17.26 0.56 -4.16
N SER A 13 17.84 0.67 -2.96
CA SER A 13 17.37 1.55 -1.90
C SER A 13 17.48 3.04 -2.27
N LEU A 14 18.59 3.44 -2.91
CA LEU A 14 18.76 4.82 -3.39
C LEU A 14 17.75 5.20 -4.48
N ILE A 15 17.46 4.27 -5.39
CA ILE A 15 16.50 4.50 -6.48
C ILE A 15 15.05 4.43 -5.99
N SER A 16 14.74 3.53 -5.04
CA SER A 16 13.44 3.50 -4.37
C SER A 16 13.18 4.81 -3.60
N SER A 17 14.20 5.34 -2.92
CA SER A 17 14.11 6.63 -2.23
C SER A 17 13.95 7.80 -3.22
N ILE A 18 14.61 7.76 -4.38
CA ILE A 18 14.42 8.78 -5.44
C ILE A 18 13.04 8.66 -6.09
N VAL A 19 12.47 7.45 -6.26
CA VAL A 19 11.12 7.25 -6.82
C VAL A 19 10.03 7.64 -5.83
N ALA A 20 10.19 7.29 -4.54
CA ALA A 20 9.32 7.79 -3.47
C ALA A 20 9.39 9.32 -3.37
N CYS A 21 10.61 9.88 -3.42
CA CYS A 21 10.78 11.32 -3.53
C CYS A 21 10.18 11.88 -4.82
N SER A 22 10.26 11.24 -5.99
CA SER A 22 9.76 11.82 -7.26
C SER A 22 8.24 11.68 -7.45
N ILE A 23 7.60 10.76 -6.74
CA ILE A 23 6.14 10.66 -6.65
C ILE A 23 5.59 11.63 -5.57
N ILE A 24 6.40 12.02 -4.59
CA ILE A 24 6.08 13.03 -3.55
C ILE A 24 6.56 14.45 -3.92
N VAL A 25 7.51 14.58 -4.84
CA VAL A 25 8.15 15.85 -5.22
C VAL A 25 7.62 16.26 -6.59
N ALA A 26 6.53 17.02 -6.56
CA ALA A 26 6.58 18.25 -7.33
C ALA A 26 7.63 19.14 -6.66
N PRO A 27 8.76 19.50 -7.31
CA PRO A 27 9.60 20.53 -6.78
C PRO A 27 8.90 21.87 -7.03
N ILE A 28 8.32 22.43 -5.97
CA ILE A 28 8.41 23.87 -5.81
C ILE A 28 9.91 24.12 -5.63
N PHE A 29 10.55 24.65 -6.67
CA PHE A 29 11.87 25.24 -6.52
C PHE A 29 11.73 26.42 -5.57
N PHE A 30 12.11 26.26 -4.30
CA PHE A 30 12.34 27.41 -3.43
C PHE A 30 13.64 28.06 -3.89
N THR A 31 13.53 29.10 -4.71
CA THR A 31 14.57 30.12 -4.73
C THR A 31 14.44 30.95 -3.46
N LYS A 32 15.55 31.52 -3.00
CA LYS A 32 15.66 32.19 -1.69
C LYS A 32 14.86 33.51 -1.60
N ASP A 33 14.10 33.86 -2.64
CA ASP A 33 13.47 35.18 -2.83
C ASP A 33 11.96 35.14 -3.13
N ASP A 34 11.28 34.00 -3.13
CA ASP A 34 9.87 33.94 -3.53
C ASP A 34 8.90 34.26 -2.37
N LYS A 35 8.21 35.40 -2.49
CA LYS A 35 7.05 35.76 -1.65
C LYS A 35 5.91 34.76 -1.85
N PRO A 36 5.07 34.49 -0.83
CA PRO A 36 3.97 33.54 -0.93
C PRO A 36 3.00 33.97 -2.05
N GLY A 37 2.99 33.19 -3.14
CA GLY A 37 2.16 33.40 -4.32
C GLY A 37 1.12 32.30 -4.48
N ASP A 38 -0.04 32.67 -5.03
CA ASP A 38 -1.22 31.83 -5.21
C ASP A 38 -0.94 30.53 -5.99
N TYR A 39 -1.63 29.47 -5.60
CA TYR A 39 -1.58 28.16 -6.26
C TYR A 39 -1.98 28.26 -7.74
N VAL A 40 -1.06 27.94 -8.65
CA VAL A 40 -1.32 27.79 -10.09
C VAL A 40 -1.33 26.29 -10.43
N PRO A 41 -2.44 25.72 -10.93
CA PRO A 41 -2.50 24.32 -11.32
C PRO A 41 -1.56 24.02 -12.50
N PRO A 42 -0.95 22.82 -12.56
CA PRO A 42 0.04 22.50 -13.59
C PRO A 42 -0.58 22.41 -14.99
N SER A 43 0.17 22.86 -15.99
CA SER A 43 -0.28 22.83 -17.39
C SER A 43 -0.35 21.39 -17.93
N ILE A 44 -1.28 21.14 -18.86
CA ILE A 44 -1.48 19.84 -19.58
C ILE A 44 -0.17 19.33 -20.24
N SER A 45 0.72 20.24 -20.60
CA SER A 45 2.06 19.96 -21.16
C SER A 45 2.96 19.28 -20.14
N TYR A 46 2.95 19.77 -18.89
CA TYR A 46 3.76 19.24 -17.79
C TYR A 46 3.32 17.83 -17.38
N GLU A 47 2.00 17.59 -17.30
CA GLU A 47 1.47 16.24 -17.02
C GLU A 47 1.91 15.20 -18.06
N LYS A 48 1.95 15.57 -19.35
CA LYS A 48 2.40 14.67 -20.42
C LYS A 48 3.88 14.34 -20.30
N LYS A 49 4.70 15.30 -19.89
CA LYS A 49 6.15 15.13 -19.73
C LYS A 49 6.47 14.21 -18.55
N VAL A 50 5.86 14.43 -17.39
CA VAL A 50 6.02 13.57 -16.20
C VAL A 50 5.59 12.13 -16.50
N LYS A 51 4.46 11.93 -17.21
CA LYS A 51 4.01 10.59 -17.65
C LYS A 51 5.03 9.88 -18.55
N ALA A 52 5.76 10.62 -19.39
CA ALA A 52 6.76 10.05 -20.28
C ALA A 52 8.03 9.64 -19.53
N GLU A 53 8.51 10.49 -18.61
CA GLU A 53 9.71 10.24 -17.79
C GLU A 53 9.50 9.06 -16.83
N VAL A 54 8.39 9.03 -16.11
CA VAL A 54 8.03 7.91 -15.21
C VAL A 54 7.91 6.59 -15.98
N LYS A 55 7.32 6.60 -17.18
CA LYS A 55 7.22 5.41 -18.04
C LYS A 55 8.59 4.92 -18.54
N GLN A 56 9.54 5.84 -18.74
CA GLN A 56 10.88 5.51 -19.22
C GLN A 56 11.76 4.95 -18.10
N GLU A 57 11.66 5.49 -16.88
CA GLU A 57 12.40 5.02 -15.71
C GLU A 57 11.87 3.68 -15.17
N MET A 58 10.54 3.47 -15.16
CA MET A 58 9.93 2.19 -14.75
C MET A 58 10.16 1.05 -15.75
N LYS A 59 10.61 1.32 -16.98
CA LYS A 59 10.75 0.30 -18.04
C LYS A 59 11.91 -0.69 -17.82
N TYR A 60 12.91 -0.34 -17.01
CA TYR A 60 14.22 -1.03 -17.02
C TYR A 60 14.56 -1.86 -15.78
N LYS A 61 13.68 -1.97 -14.77
CA LYS A 61 14.00 -2.68 -13.51
C LYS A 61 13.01 -3.76 -13.05
N PHE A 62 11.95 -4.03 -13.82
CA PHE A 62 10.77 -4.69 -13.31
C PHE A 62 10.36 -5.91 -14.15
N LYS A 63 9.84 -6.95 -13.48
CA LYS A 63 9.30 -8.17 -14.11
C LYS A 63 8.09 -7.85 -14.98
N ASP A 64 7.37 -6.79 -14.63
CA ASP A 64 6.15 -6.35 -15.30
C ASP A 64 6.13 -4.82 -15.50
N ASN A 65 5.89 -4.39 -16.74
CA ASN A 65 5.86 -2.98 -17.15
C ASN A 65 4.46 -2.33 -17.02
N ILE A 66 3.43 -3.08 -16.65
CA ILE A 66 2.07 -2.58 -16.43
C ILE A 66 1.66 -2.55 -14.95
N ALA A 67 2.52 -3.00 -14.03
CA ALA A 67 2.30 -2.90 -12.59
C ALA A 67 2.86 -1.58 -12.02
N VAL A 68 2.27 -1.10 -10.93
CA VAL A 68 2.75 0.11 -10.21
C VAL A 68 4.05 -0.19 -9.50
N PHE A 69 4.04 -1.29 -8.76
CA PHE A 69 5.20 -1.87 -8.10
C PHE A 69 5.30 -3.28 -8.62
N SER A 70 6.40 -3.55 -9.29
CA SER A 70 6.81 -4.89 -9.63
C SER A 70 8.07 -5.19 -8.85
N SER A 71 8.23 -6.39 -8.32
CA SER A 71 9.51 -6.80 -7.76
C SER A 71 9.69 -8.28 -8.03
N ILE A 72 10.94 -8.70 -8.24
CA ILE A 72 11.26 -10.13 -8.21
C ILE A 72 11.15 -10.71 -6.79
N ASP A 73 11.16 -9.83 -5.78
CA ASP A 73 11.18 -10.19 -4.36
C ASP A 73 9.79 -10.19 -3.70
N CYS A 74 8.77 -9.64 -4.37
CA CYS A 74 7.39 -9.61 -3.87
C CYS A 74 6.49 -10.45 -4.78
N SER A 75 5.70 -11.31 -4.17
CA SER A 75 4.72 -12.15 -4.86
C SER A 75 3.43 -11.40 -5.23
N LYS A 76 3.18 -10.24 -4.61
CA LYS A 76 1.94 -9.45 -4.76
C LYS A 76 2.20 -8.14 -5.49
N ASN A 77 1.74 -8.04 -6.74
CA ASN A 77 1.88 -6.83 -7.56
C ASN A 77 0.56 -6.07 -7.62
N THR A 78 0.59 -4.75 -7.41
CA THR A 78 -0.61 -3.92 -7.51
C THR A 78 -0.80 -3.35 -8.91
N TYR A 79 -2.05 -3.34 -9.36
CA TYR A 79 -2.52 -2.73 -10.60
C TYR A 79 -3.74 -1.86 -10.32
N TYR A 80 -4.06 -1.00 -11.28
CA TYR A 80 -5.33 -0.28 -11.31
C TYR A 80 -6.11 -0.61 -12.56
N ILE A 81 -7.43 -0.60 -12.42
CA ILE A 81 -8.35 -0.83 -13.53
C ILE A 81 -8.35 0.39 -14.45
N ASN A 82 -8.06 0.19 -15.74
CA ASN A 82 -7.82 1.29 -16.68
C ASN A 82 -9.12 1.82 -17.35
N LYS A 83 -10.19 1.02 -17.39
CA LYS A 83 -11.48 1.39 -17.97
C LYS A 83 -12.65 0.81 -17.17
N ASN A 84 -13.85 1.35 -17.38
CA ASN A 84 -15.05 0.81 -16.76
C ASN A 84 -15.42 -0.54 -17.35
N ASN A 85 -16.14 -1.35 -16.56
CA ASN A 85 -16.66 -2.66 -16.96
C ASN A 85 -15.58 -3.67 -17.38
N VAL A 86 -14.42 -3.65 -16.71
CA VAL A 86 -13.40 -4.71 -16.89
C VAL A 86 -13.90 -5.99 -16.25
N GLN A 87 -13.88 -7.09 -16.99
CA GLN A 87 -14.35 -8.38 -16.51
C GLN A 87 -13.35 -9.01 -15.52
N LEU A 88 -13.90 -9.46 -14.40
CA LEU A 88 -13.26 -10.32 -13.42
C LEU A 88 -13.96 -11.69 -13.47
N VAL A 89 -13.25 -12.70 -13.98
CA VAL A 89 -13.80 -14.05 -14.17
C VAL A 89 -13.34 -14.94 -13.02
N THR A 90 -14.25 -15.55 -12.26
CA THR A 90 -13.86 -16.36 -11.08
C THR A 90 -13.04 -17.60 -11.44
N ASN A 91 -13.24 -18.15 -12.64
CA ASN A 91 -12.47 -19.30 -13.14
C ASN A 91 -12.34 -19.29 -14.66
N ILE A 92 -11.12 -19.14 -15.19
CA ILE A 92 -10.85 -19.08 -16.63
C ILE A 92 -10.90 -20.44 -17.35
N ASP A 93 -10.89 -21.54 -16.61
CA ASP A 93 -10.96 -22.90 -17.18
C ASP A 93 -12.40 -23.42 -17.27
N LYS A 94 -13.38 -22.68 -16.74
CA LYS A 94 -14.80 -23.06 -16.72
C LYS A 94 -15.64 -22.08 -17.54
N GLY A 95 -16.29 -22.59 -18.60
CA GLY A 95 -17.15 -21.77 -19.45
C GLY A 95 -18.39 -21.18 -18.77
N THR A 96 -18.75 -21.67 -17.58
CA THR A 96 -19.89 -21.21 -16.76
C THR A 96 -19.45 -20.43 -15.52
N ALA A 97 -18.25 -19.86 -15.53
CA ALA A 97 -17.75 -19.11 -14.39
C ALA A 97 -18.52 -17.78 -14.21
N ASP A 98 -18.68 -17.38 -12.96
CA ASP A 98 -19.25 -16.08 -12.62
C ASP A 98 -18.34 -14.96 -13.13
N ILE A 99 -18.98 -13.92 -13.67
CA ILE A 99 -18.30 -12.73 -14.18
C ILE A 99 -18.78 -11.53 -13.38
N TYR A 100 -17.81 -10.84 -12.78
CA TYR A 100 -18.00 -9.57 -12.12
C TYR A 100 -17.37 -8.46 -12.96
N THR A 101 -17.74 -7.22 -12.67
CA THR A 101 -17.22 -6.05 -13.38
C THR A 101 -16.54 -5.09 -12.44
N LEU A 102 -15.33 -4.67 -12.83
CA LEU A 102 -14.54 -3.68 -12.13
C LEU A 102 -14.53 -2.37 -12.91
N ASN A 103 -14.43 -1.27 -12.16
CA ASN A 103 -14.50 0.09 -12.70
C ASN A 103 -13.16 0.80 -12.69
N LYS A 104 -13.03 1.81 -13.55
CA LYS A 104 -11.79 2.56 -13.70
C LYS A 104 -11.32 3.13 -12.37
N GLY A 105 -10.04 2.95 -12.08
CA GLY A 105 -9.36 3.46 -10.88
C GLY A 105 -9.40 2.54 -9.67
N GLU A 106 -10.17 1.45 -9.71
CA GLU A 106 -10.15 0.43 -8.66
C GLU A 106 -8.77 -0.23 -8.57
N GLU A 107 -8.31 -0.44 -7.34
CA GLU A 107 -7.09 -1.18 -7.04
C GLU A 107 -7.34 -2.70 -7.08
N VAL A 108 -6.38 -3.45 -7.63
CA VAL A 108 -6.36 -4.91 -7.57
C VAL A 108 -4.94 -5.39 -7.27
N VAL A 109 -4.83 -6.48 -6.53
CA VAL A 109 -3.54 -7.08 -6.14
C VAL A 109 -3.43 -8.45 -6.79
N ALA A 110 -2.45 -8.60 -7.70
CA ALA A 110 -2.23 -9.87 -8.39
C ALA A 110 -1.23 -10.75 -7.65
N THR A 111 -1.57 -12.03 -7.55
CA THR A 111 -0.73 -13.05 -6.91
C THR A 111 -0.21 -14.09 -7.89
N LYS A 112 -0.92 -14.34 -9.00
CA LYS A 112 -0.63 -15.42 -9.95
C LYS A 112 -0.96 -15.01 -11.38
N GLU A 113 -0.28 -15.64 -12.36
CA GLU A 113 -0.56 -15.44 -13.78
C GLU A 113 -0.78 -16.79 -14.48
N LYS A 114 -1.73 -16.83 -15.42
CA LYS A 114 -2.04 -18.03 -16.21
C LYS A 114 -2.72 -17.64 -17.52
N ASN A 115 -2.26 -18.20 -18.65
CA ASN A 115 -2.91 -18.07 -19.96
C ASN A 115 -3.22 -16.62 -20.39
N GLY A 116 -2.35 -15.66 -20.04
CA GLY A 116 -2.57 -14.23 -20.34
C GLY A 116 -3.57 -13.53 -19.41
N TYR A 117 -3.93 -14.15 -18.29
CA TYR A 117 -4.72 -13.58 -17.21
C TYR A 117 -3.88 -13.47 -15.93
N ILE A 118 -4.26 -12.53 -15.07
CA ILE A 118 -3.73 -12.39 -13.72
C ILE A 118 -4.84 -12.67 -12.70
N TYR A 119 -4.55 -13.47 -11.68
CA TYR A 119 -5.46 -13.70 -10.56
C TYR A 119 -5.29 -12.58 -9.55
N CYS A 120 -6.38 -11.89 -9.26
CA CYS A 120 -6.43 -10.67 -8.48
C CYS A 120 -7.32 -10.83 -7.25
N GLU A 121 -6.79 -10.39 -6.11
CA GLU A 121 -7.58 -9.97 -4.97
C GLU A 121 -8.28 -8.65 -5.29
N THR A 122 -9.47 -8.42 -4.73
CA THR A 122 -10.24 -7.17 -4.91
C THR A 122 -10.85 -6.67 -3.60
N ASN A 123 -11.38 -5.44 -3.62
CA ASN A 123 -12.13 -4.87 -2.49
C ASN A 123 -13.62 -5.24 -2.49
N HIS A 124 -14.09 -6.03 -3.46
CA HIS A 124 -15.50 -6.38 -3.59
C HIS A 124 -15.83 -7.59 -2.75
N VAL A 125 -17.02 -7.62 -2.16
CA VAL A 125 -17.55 -8.77 -1.42
C VAL A 125 -18.88 -9.22 -2.00
N ASP A 126 -19.16 -10.51 -1.91
CA ASP A 126 -20.45 -11.08 -2.28
C ASP A 126 -21.53 -10.78 -1.21
N ASN A 127 -22.74 -11.27 -1.43
CA ASN A 127 -23.86 -11.09 -0.50
C ASN A 127 -23.63 -11.73 0.89
N ASN A 128 -22.64 -12.61 1.03
CA ASN A 128 -22.27 -13.24 2.29
C ASN A 128 -21.07 -12.54 2.96
N GLY A 129 -20.55 -11.46 2.36
CA GLY A 129 -19.37 -10.75 2.85
C GLY A 129 -18.05 -11.45 2.51
N ILE A 130 -18.02 -12.37 1.54
CA ILE A 130 -16.81 -13.05 1.09
C ILE A 130 -16.17 -12.26 -0.05
N PHE A 131 -14.86 -12.02 0.02
CA PHE A 131 -14.15 -11.30 -1.04
C PHE A 131 -14.27 -11.99 -2.40
N ILE A 132 -14.61 -11.19 -3.41
CA ILE A 132 -14.72 -11.62 -4.79
C ILE A 132 -13.34 -11.47 -5.44
N ASN A 133 -12.65 -12.58 -5.58
CA ASN A 133 -11.35 -12.67 -6.24
C ASN A 133 -11.49 -13.40 -7.58
N GLY A 134 -10.62 -13.10 -8.54
CA GLY A 134 -10.76 -13.70 -9.86
C GLY A 134 -9.69 -13.27 -10.86
N TRP A 135 -9.90 -13.66 -12.11
CA TRP A 135 -8.95 -13.48 -13.19
C TRP A 135 -9.32 -12.29 -14.07
N ILE A 136 -8.32 -11.45 -14.34
CA ILE A 136 -8.43 -10.31 -15.25
C ILE A 136 -7.49 -10.55 -16.42
N LYS A 137 -7.95 -10.32 -17.65
CA LYS A 137 -7.09 -10.43 -18.83
C LYS A 137 -5.98 -9.39 -18.76
N LYS A 138 -4.73 -9.84 -18.82
CA LYS A 138 -3.52 -9.02 -18.69
C LYS A 138 -3.26 -8.23 -19.97
N ASN A 139 -3.68 -6.97 -20.00
CA ASN A 139 -3.40 -6.04 -21.09
C ASN A 139 -3.55 -4.60 -20.63
N THR A 140 -3.02 -3.66 -21.41
CA THR A 140 -3.06 -2.23 -21.11
C THR A 140 -4.45 -1.61 -21.22
N ASP A 141 -5.41 -2.27 -21.87
CA ASP A 141 -6.78 -1.76 -21.93
C ASP A 141 -7.52 -1.99 -20.61
N ASN A 142 -7.18 -3.07 -19.90
CA ASN A 142 -7.80 -3.44 -18.64
C ASN A 142 -7.03 -2.93 -17.43
N LEU A 143 -5.70 -2.92 -17.50
CA LEU A 143 -4.81 -2.70 -16.35
C LEU A 143 -3.82 -1.59 -16.64
N THR A 144 -3.45 -0.85 -15.59
CA THR A 144 -2.42 0.18 -15.62
C THR A 144 -1.63 0.22 -14.31
N GLY A 145 -0.35 0.55 -14.41
CA GLY A 145 0.55 0.79 -13.27
C GLY A 145 0.56 2.26 -12.84
N LEU A 146 -0.23 3.11 -13.48
CA LEU A 146 -0.31 4.53 -13.18
C LEU A 146 -1.68 4.87 -12.60
N LYS A 147 -1.69 5.45 -11.40
CA LYS A 147 -2.84 6.13 -10.83
C LYS A 147 -2.38 7.46 -10.25
N TYR A 148 -3.05 8.51 -10.68
CA TYR A 148 -2.92 9.81 -10.03
C TYR A 148 -3.94 9.85 -8.90
N ILE A 149 -3.47 10.06 -7.67
CA ILE A 149 -4.34 10.19 -6.51
C ILE A 149 -4.10 11.58 -5.94
N ASN A 150 -5.17 12.36 -5.84
CA ASN A 150 -5.13 13.61 -5.10
C ASN A 150 -5.23 13.28 -3.61
N SER A 151 -4.11 13.34 -2.90
CA SER A 151 -4.01 13.02 -1.48
C SER A 151 -3.51 14.21 -0.66
N ASP A 152 -4.11 14.42 0.51
CA ASP A 152 -3.59 15.40 1.48
C ASP A 152 -2.53 14.80 2.40
N THR A 153 -2.59 13.49 2.63
CA THR A 153 -1.80 12.76 3.62
C THR A 153 -1.29 11.47 2.99
N LEU A 154 0.01 11.23 3.13
CA LEU A 154 0.68 10.04 2.66
C LEU A 154 1.30 9.30 3.84
N ILE A 155 0.97 8.02 3.97
CA ILE A 155 1.66 7.07 4.83
C ILE A 155 2.64 6.29 3.96
N ASP A 156 3.93 6.62 4.08
CA ASP A 156 5.01 6.02 3.29
C ASP A 156 5.63 4.87 4.08
N VAL A 157 5.46 3.64 3.60
CA VAL A 157 5.81 2.40 4.30
C VAL A 157 6.96 1.71 3.56
N ASN A 158 8.10 1.62 4.23
CA ASN A 158 9.25 0.88 3.74
C ASN A 158 9.30 -0.52 4.40
N ILE A 159 9.04 -1.55 3.60
CA ILE A 159 9.07 -2.96 4.02
C ILE A 159 10.50 -3.40 4.36
N THR A 160 11.53 -2.87 3.71
CA THR A 160 12.92 -3.27 3.98
C THR A 160 13.39 -2.81 5.36
N SER A 161 13.12 -1.55 5.73
CA SER A 161 13.47 -1.00 7.03
C SER A 161 12.42 -1.26 8.11
N GLN A 162 11.25 -1.80 7.74
CA GLN A 162 10.12 -2.04 8.64
C GLN A 162 9.77 -0.78 9.43
N SER A 163 9.63 0.33 8.69
CA SER A 163 9.31 1.64 9.22
C SER A 163 8.43 2.42 8.27
N LEU A 164 7.72 3.41 8.80
CA LEU A 164 6.94 4.33 8.00
C LEU A 164 7.19 5.80 8.37
N ASN A 165 6.88 6.68 7.43
CA ASN A 165 6.78 8.12 7.63
C ASN A 165 5.39 8.60 7.24
N VAL A 166 4.93 9.68 7.86
CA VAL A 166 3.67 10.32 7.54
C VAL A 166 3.95 11.72 7.01
N TYR A 167 3.47 12.01 5.82
CA TYR A 167 3.55 13.31 5.19
C TYR A 167 2.16 13.92 5.08
N ARG A 168 2.07 15.24 5.22
CA ARG A 168 0.89 16.02 4.84
C ARG A 168 1.30 17.19 3.99
N ASN A 169 0.69 17.32 2.81
CA ASN A 169 1.08 18.33 1.82
C ASN A 169 2.61 18.40 1.62
N ASN A 170 3.26 17.22 1.51
CA ASN A 170 4.70 17.03 1.34
C ASN A 170 5.59 17.43 2.53
N VAL A 171 5.00 17.72 3.69
CA VAL A 171 5.74 17.97 4.94
C VAL A 171 5.69 16.73 5.81
N ILE A 172 6.86 16.22 6.20
CA ILE A 172 6.96 15.10 7.16
C ILE A 172 6.44 15.54 8.53
N LEU A 173 5.58 14.70 9.14
CA LEU A 173 4.92 15.01 10.40
C LEU A 173 5.58 14.33 11.60
N ASN A 174 6.11 13.12 11.43
CA ASN A 174 6.86 12.41 12.45
C ASN A 174 8.32 12.87 12.47
N LYS A 175 8.91 13.00 13.67
CA LYS A 175 10.32 13.42 13.84
C LYS A 175 11.30 12.33 13.43
N GLU A 176 10.95 11.08 13.73
CA GLU A 176 11.74 9.89 13.44
C GLU A 176 10.85 8.84 12.77
N PRO A 177 11.39 7.94 11.92
CA PRO A 177 10.63 6.87 11.31
C PRO A 177 9.91 6.02 12.34
N ILE A 178 8.60 5.82 12.15
CA ILE A 178 7.76 5.02 13.04
C ILE A 178 8.02 3.55 12.73
N LYS A 179 8.34 2.76 13.76
CA LYS A 179 8.59 1.33 13.62
C LYS A 179 7.29 0.57 13.33
N CYS A 180 7.28 -0.30 12.33
CA CYS A 180 6.13 -1.12 11.98
C CYS A 180 6.51 -2.60 11.81
N SER A 181 5.51 -3.48 11.73
CA SER A 181 5.68 -4.87 11.30
C SER A 181 4.74 -5.14 10.14
N THR A 182 5.27 -5.62 9.01
CA THR A 182 4.47 -5.98 7.82
C THR A 182 4.35 -7.50 7.67
N GLY A 183 3.67 -7.91 6.62
CA GLY A 183 3.48 -9.29 6.23
C GLY A 183 4.79 -10.04 5.98
N ILE A 184 4.77 -11.35 6.18
CA ILE A 184 5.92 -12.23 5.97
C ILE A 184 6.33 -12.18 4.48
N LYS A 185 7.55 -11.72 4.21
CA LYS A 185 8.10 -11.59 2.86
C LYS A 185 8.17 -12.96 2.16
N GLY A 186 7.73 -13.02 0.91
CA GLY A 186 7.74 -14.23 0.08
C GLY A 186 6.66 -15.27 0.39
N ASP A 187 5.80 -15.05 1.40
CA ASP A 187 4.62 -15.88 1.65
C ASP A 187 3.43 -15.31 0.88
N GLU A 188 2.95 -16.02 -0.16
CA GLU A 188 1.89 -15.53 -1.04
C GLU A 188 0.57 -15.22 -0.32
N TYR A 189 0.34 -15.78 0.88
CA TYR A 189 -0.86 -15.52 1.66
C TYR A 189 -0.63 -14.38 2.65
N LYS A 190 0.56 -14.31 3.26
CA LYS A 190 0.86 -13.39 4.35
C LYS A 190 1.63 -12.14 3.96
N GLU A 191 2.15 -12.06 2.75
CA GLU A 191 2.92 -10.91 2.30
C GLU A 191 2.03 -9.67 2.19
N THR A 192 2.53 -8.52 2.64
CA THR A 192 1.85 -7.24 2.45
C THR A 192 1.96 -6.83 0.98
N PRO A 193 0.85 -6.49 0.31
CA PRO A 193 0.92 -6.09 -1.09
C PRO A 193 1.65 -4.76 -1.25
N MET A 194 2.56 -4.69 -2.22
CA MET A 194 3.23 -3.43 -2.59
C MET A 194 2.34 -2.63 -3.53
N GLY A 195 2.21 -1.33 -3.30
CA GLY A 195 1.19 -0.54 -3.98
C GLY A 195 1.03 0.85 -3.42
N ILE A 196 0.31 1.69 -4.17
CA ILE A 196 -0.32 2.87 -3.61
C ILE A 196 -1.81 2.56 -3.44
N PHE A 197 -2.30 2.69 -2.22
CA PHE A 197 -3.67 2.39 -1.83
C PHE A 197 -4.33 3.61 -1.20
N THR A 198 -5.61 3.84 -1.45
CA THR A 198 -6.38 4.82 -0.68
C THR A 198 -6.86 4.21 0.63
N ILE A 199 -6.84 4.96 1.72
CA ILE A 199 -7.55 4.53 2.94
C ILE A 199 -9.05 4.48 2.65
N LYS A 200 -9.66 3.32 2.85
CA LYS A 200 -11.09 3.06 2.55
C LYS A 200 -11.97 3.35 3.76
N LYS A 201 -11.55 2.91 4.95
CA LYS A 201 -12.30 3.09 6.19
C LYS A 201 -11.42 3.12 7.43
N LYS A 202 -11.96 3.74 8.48
CA LYS A 202 -11.38 3.80 9.82
C LYS A 202 -12.25 3.01 10.79
N VAL A 203 -11.62 2.16 11.59
CA VAL A 203 -12.28 1.31 12.58
C VAL A 203 -11.54 1.46 13.90
N GLN A 204 -12.19 2.03 14.92
CA GLN A 204 -11.52 2.29 16.20
C GLN A 204 -11.10 0.99 16.92
N ASN A 205 -11.93 -0.04 16.88
CA ASN A 205 -11.67 -1.33 17.52
C ASN A 205 -11.87 -2.47 16.51
N LEU A 206 -10.84 -3.28 16.32
CA LEU A 206 -10.85 -4.50 15.53
C LEU A 206 -10.84 -5.69 16.49
N SER A 207 -11.75 -6.63 16.28
CA SER A 207 -11.78 -7.88 17.05
C SER A 207 -11.75 -9.05 16.07
N ASN A 208 -10.69 -9.86 16.15
CA ASN A 208 -10.63 -11.13 15.47
C ASN A 208 -11.07 -12.24 16.43
N LYS A 209 -12.38 -12.55 16.40
CA LYS A 209 -12.97 -13.57 17.27
C LYS A 209 -12.36 -14.96 17.10
N ARG A 210 -11.81 -15.29 15.92
CA ARG A 210 -11.21 -16.62 15.66
C ARG A 210 -9.86 -16.78 16.34
N GLU A 211 -9.07 -15.72 16.38
CA GLU A 211 -7.73 -15.72 16.96
C GLU A 211 -7.68 -15.13 18.38
N GLY A 212 -8.80 -14.58 18.86
CA GLY A 212 -8.89 -13.94 20.18
C GLY A 212 -8.11 -12.63 20.25
N GLU A 213 -7.77 -12.03 19.10
CA GLU A 213 -6.97 -10.81 19.01
C GLU A 213 -7.87 -9.57 18.98
N ASN A 214 -7.49 -8.56 19.76
CA ASN A 214 -8.08 -7.24 19.70
C ASN A 214 -7.00 -6.23 19.31
N ALA A 215 -7.30 -5.39 18.32
CA ALA A 215 -6.44 -4.30 17.88
C ALA A 215 -7.22 -2.98 17.82
N MET A 216 -6.52 -1.86 17.91
CA MET A 216 -7.11 -0.53 17.84
C MET A 216 -6.67 0.24 16.61
N TYR A 217 -7.46 1.25 16.28
CA TYR A 217 -7.14 2.29 15.31
C TYR A 217 -6.86 1.71 13.90
N GLY A 218 -7.71 0.79 13.47
CA GLY A 218 -7.65 0.19 12.16
C GLY A 218 -7.92 1.17 11.03
N MET A 219 -7.05 1.16 10.03
CA MET A 219 -7.18 1.91 8.79
C MET A 219 -7.09 0.90 7.64
N GLU A 220 -8.22 0.61 7.01
CA GLU A 220 -8.28 -0.32 5.88
C GLU A 220 -7.72 0.37 4.65
N PHE A 221 -6.76 -0.27 3.96
CA PHE A 221 -6.24 0.23 2.70
C PHE A 221 -6.58 -0.67 1.51
N PHE A 222 -6.82 -1.97 1.76
CA PHE A 222 -7.22 -2.93 0.73
C PHE A 222 -7.83 -4.17 1.41
N GLY A 223 -8.93 -4.72 0.92
CA GLY A 223 -9.51 -5.98 1.40
C GLY A 223 -9.56 -6.11 2.93
N ASP A 224 -8.89 -7.14 3.46
CA ASP A 224 -8.67 -7.38 4.88
C ASP A 224 -7.32 -6.88 5.42
N TYR A 225 -6.62 -6.07 4.62
CA TYR A 225 -5.36 -5.45 4.99
C TYR A 225 -5.59 -4.10 5.68
N PHE A 226 -5.13 -4.04 6.92
CA PHE A 226 -5.22 -2.86 7.78
C PHE A 226 -3.84 -2.40 8.21
N ILE A 227 -3.69 -1.08 8.36
CA ILE A 227 -2.74 -0.52 9.32
C ILE A 227 -3.46 -0.45 10.66
N ASN A 228 -2.92 -1.06 11.71
CA ASN A 228 -3.54 -1.05 13.04
C ASN A 228 -2.50 -1.25 14.15
N SER A 229 -2.95 -1.17 15.40
CA SER A 229 -2.06 -1.49 16.53
C SER A 229 -1.72 -2.98 16.56
N VAL A 230 -0.62 -3.31 17.23
CA VAL A 230 -0.41 -4.64 17.80
C VAL A 230 -1.62 -5.03 18.66
N SER A 231 -1.83 -6.33 18.79
CA SER A 231 -2.88 -6.85 19.67
C SER A 231 -2.63 -6.43 21.12
N PHE A 232 -3.70 -6.32 21.90
CA PHE A 232 -3.61 -5.91 23.30
C PHE A 232 -4.58 -6.68 24.20
N ASN A 233 -4.27 -6.69 25.49
CA ASN A 233 -5.16 -7.14 26.55
C ASN A 233 -5.68 -5.92 27.32
N GLU A 234 -6.99 -5.91 27.60
CA GLU A 234 -7.56 -4.96 28.55
C GLU A 234 -7.31 -5.45 29.97
N ILE A 235 -6.58 -4.67 30.76
CA ILE A 235 -6.35 -4.96 32.18
C ILE A 235 -6.89 -3.82 33.04
N LYS A 236 -7.45 -4.15 34.20
CA LYS A 236 -7.90 -3.15 35.18
C LYS A 236 -6.78 -2.90 36.18
N LYS A 237 -6.20 -1.70 36.15
CA LYS A 237 -5.14 -1.29 37.08
C LYS A 237 -5.58 -0.07 37.87
N GLY A 238 -5.75 -0.23 39.19
CA GLY A 238 -6.17 0.86 40.08
C GLY A 238 -7.51 1.50 39.69
N GLY A 239 -8.48 0.68 39.24
CA GLY A 239 -9.81 1.15 38.82
C GLY A 239 -9.91 1.69 37.39
N LYS A 240 -8.78 1.86 36.68
CA LYS A 240 -8.74 2.31 35.28
C LYS A 240 -8.47 1.15 34.33
N ILE A 241 -9.03 1.22 33.13
CA ILE A 241 -8.67 0.31 32.02
C ILE A 241 -7.31 0.76 31.47
N VAL A 242 -6.41 -0.20 31.31
CA VAL A 242 -5.10 -0.03 30.68
C VAL A 242 -4.98 -1.07 29.58
N TYR A 243 -4.46 -0.67 28.44
CA TYR A 243 -4.19 -1.55 27.31
C TYR A 243 -2.75 -2.02 27.39
N ASP A 244 -2.56 -3.31 27.68
CA ASP A 244 -1.26 -3.96 27.71
C ASP A 244 -1.00 -4.63 26.37
N GLU A 245 -0.05 -4.08 25.60
CA GLU A 245 0.30 -4.58 24.28
C GLU A 245 0.83 -6.02 24.37
N ASN A 246 0.43 -6.85 23.42
CA ASN A 246 0.97 -8.20 23.29
C ASN A 246 2.50 -8.13 23.11
N ILE A 247 3.22 -8.68 24.08
CA ILE A 247 4.68 -8.55 24.13
C ILE A 247 5.38 -9.17 22.93
N ARG A 248 4.83 -10.26 22.36
CA ARG A 248 5.38 -10.89 21.16
C ARG A 248 5.28 -9.94 19.97
N GLU A 249 4.08 -9.42 19.70
CA GLU A 249 3.86 -8.52 18.57
C GLU A 249 4.67 -7.23 18.71
N LYS A 250 4.71 -6.65 19.92
CA LYS A 250 5.54 -5.49 20.22
C LYS A 250 7.02 -5.74 19.93
N ASN A 251 7.54 -6.90 20.34
CA ASN A 251 8.93 -7.30 20.09
C ASN A 251 9.21 -7.61 18.60
N ASN A 252 8.16 -7.80 17.81
CA ASN A 252 8.24 -8.06 16.37
C ASN A 252 8.03 -6.82 15.51
N LEU A 253 7.69 -5.66 16.10
CA LEU A 253 7.87 -4.37 15.42
C LEU A 253 9.32 -4.26 14.92
N GLY A 254 9.49 -3.92 13.65
CA GLY A 254 10.77 -3.95 12.93
C GLY A 254 11.04 -5.24 12.16
N LYS A 255 10.08 -6.17 12.08
CA LYS A 255 10.22 -7.46 11.39
C LYS A 255 8.98 -7.74 10.54
N CYS A 256 9.15 -8.47 9.45
CA CYS A 256 8.05 -9.06 8.68
C CYS A 256 7.43 -10.25 9.46
N ASP A 257 6.35 -10.06 10.21
CA ASP A 257 5.74 -11.11 11.07
C ASP A 257 4.20 -11.08 11.11
N THR A 258 3.54 -10.40 10.17
CA THR A 258 2.07 -10.32 10.15
C THR A 258 1.45 -11.20 9.06
N ASN A 259 0.13 -11.32 9.06
CA ASN A 259 -0.65 -11.93 7.98
C ASN A 259 -1.04 -10.90 6.89
N GLY A 260 -0.13 -9.98 6.56
CA GLY A 260 -0.29 -9.00 5.48
C GLY A 260 -0.61 -7.59 5.95
N GLY A 261 -1.24 -7.42 7.11
CA GLY A 261 -1.47 -6.11 7.73
C GLY A 261 -0.18 -5.40 8.16
N ILE A 262 -0.29 -4.13 8.51
CA ILE A 262 0.82 -3.32 9.03
C ILE A 262 0.54 -3.03 10.50
N ARG A 263 1.30 -3.67 11.40
CA ARG A 263 1.18 -3.48 12.85
C ARG A 263 2.08 -2.35 13.33
N LEU A 264 1.57 -1.59 14.31
CA LEU A 264 2.23 -0.46 14.97
C LEU A 264 2.05 -0.57 16.48
N SER A 265 2.80 0.21 17.26
CA SER A 265 2.42 0.42 18.67
C SER A 265 1.01 1.04 18.75
N ILE A 266 0.31 0.87 19.87
CA ILE A 266 -1.00 1.51 20.10
C ILE A 266 -0.88 3.03 19.97
N ALA A 267 0.19 3.62 20.52
CA ALA A 267 0.42 5.05 20.50
C ALA A 267 0.64 5.57 19.06
N ASP A 268 1.48 4.89 18.28
CA ASP A 268 1.73 5.27 16.88
C ASP A 268 0.49 5.04 16.01
N SER A 269 -0.23 3.94 16.22
CA SER A 269 -1.47 3.65 15.51
C SER A 269 -2.51 4.74 15.78
N GLN A 270 -2.68 5.17 17.03
CA GLN A 270 -3.57 6.27 17.40
C GLN A 270 -3.16 7.59 16.75
N TYR A 271 -1.85 7.89 16.77
CA TYR A 271 -1.30 9.11 16.18
C TYR A 271 -1.63 9.18 14.68
N ILE A 272 -1.34 8.13 13.92
CA ILE A 272 -1.60 8.07 12.47
C ILE A 272 -3.10 8.08 12.20
N TYR A 273 -3.88 7.32 12.97
CA TYR A 273 -5.33 7.30 12.84
C TYR A 273 -5.95 8.68 12.97
N ASN A 274 -5.45 9.54 13.86
CA ASN A 274 -5.95 10.90 14.00
C ASN A 274 -5.53 11.82 12.83
N LEU A 275 -4.48 11.46 12.09
CA LEU A 275 -4.04 12.19 10.90
C LEU A 275 -4.78 11.75 9.63
N VAL A 276 -5.27 10.52 9.57
CA VAL A 276 -5.91 10.00 8.36
C VAL A 276 -7.29 10.61 8.08
N THR A 277 -7.44 11.05 6.84
CA THR A 277 -8.64 11.58 6.17
C THR A 277 -9.13 10.60 5.08
N ASP A 278 -10.26 10.91 4.46
CA ASP A 278 -10.78 10.20 3.27
C ASP A 278 -9.90 10.34 2.02
N LYS A 279 -8.99 11.33 2.00
CA LYS A 279 -8.01 11.55 0.93
C LYS A 279 -6.62 10.99 1.27
N SER A 280 -6.50 10.23 2.34
CA SER A 280 -5.22 9.64 2.72
C SER A 280 -4.86 8.45 1.85
N ILE A 281 -3.57 8.32 1.54
CA ILE A 281 -3.02 7.18 0.82
C ILE A 281 -1.92 6.49 1.61
N VAL A 282 -1.69 5.22 1.29
CA VAL A 282 -0.57 4.42 1.76
C VAL A 282 0.28 4.04 0.57
N SER A 283 1.57 4.39 0.59
CA SER A 283 2.57 3.92 -0.39
C SER A 283 3.39 2.82 0.28
N ILE A 284 3.39 1.62 -0.29
CA ILE A 284 4.07 0.45 0.27
C ILE A 284 5.14 0.00 -0.71
N HIS A 285 6.41 0.05 -0.28
CA HIS A 285 7.56 -0.23 -1.13
C HIS A 285 8.70 -0.92 -0.36
N TYR A 286 9.73 -1.38 -1.09
CA TYR A 286 11.01 -1.84 -0.52
C TYR A 286 12.00 -0.69 -0.36
#